data_AF-A0A6H9LR83-F1
#
_entry.id   AF-A0A6H9LR83-F1
#
_cell.length_a   1.000
_cell.length_b   1.000
_cell.length_c   1.000
_cell.angle_alpha   90.00
_cell.angle_beta   90.00
_cell.angle_gamma   90.00
#
_symmetry.space_group_name_H-M   'P 1'
#
loop_
_entity.id
_entity.type
_entity.pdbx_description
1 polymer ?
#
loop_
_entity_poly.entity_id
_entity_poly.type
_entity_poly.pdbx_seq_one_letter_code
_entity_poly.pdbx_strand_id
1 'polypeptide(L)'
;MFNYKLRNFTPCAKLFVGMTTILMLGVVLWSMLIFYVDKGLIDEGTVPDYMVEEQSDAIDDYVKDAYVDAVDIVNDSLSELAPDWDTNFAEESTEVTDPELLTEIFIESDIEGDGVPLIDEIVDEEAEYDWVMHLRHNVGLAHTHINGQTLLYFVLVLFLVLTGVKPKLKRILTVVFGVTIFTHTIGLTGEGFHWIFDDLLAVSGVGLLVLIPYISFLVLAELFKKPDADLSK
;
A
#
# COMPACT_ATOMS: atom_id res chain seq x y z
N MET A 1 -8.76 14.37 -50.03
CA MET A 1 -7.84 14.53 -48.87
C MET A 1 -8.72 14.68 -47.63
N PHE A 2 -8.95 13.61 -46.87
CA PHE A 2 -9.85 13.66 -45.72
C PHE A 2 -9.16 14.44 -44.60
N ASN A 3 -9.69 15.62 -44.28
CA ASN A 3 -9.17 16.51 -43.26
C ASN A 3 -9.71 16.05 -41.88
N TYR A 4 -9.15 14.96 -41.36
CA TYR A 4 -9.51 14.40 -40.05
C TYR A 4 -8.95 15.29 -38.93
N LYS A 5 -9.62 16.42 -38.66
CA LYS A 5 -9.34 17.22 -37.47
C LYS A 5 -9.90 16.50 -36.25
N LEU A 6 -9.07 16.24 -35.24
CA LEU A 6 -9.48 15.68 -33.94
C LEU A 6 -10.67 16.43 -33.29
N ARG A 7 -10.82 17.73 -33.63
CA ARG A 7 -11.96 18.55 -33.19
C ARG A 7 -13.31 18.10 -33.73
N ASN A 8 -13.36 17.29 -34.78
CA ASN A 8 -14.60 16.83 -35.42
C ASN A 8 -15.11 15.49 -34.87
N PHE A 9 -14.39 14.86 -33.95
CA PHE A 9 -14.86 13.62 -33.32
C PHE A 9 -16.06 13.83 -32.41
N THR A 10 -16.90 12.79 -32.29
CA THR A 10 -17.97 12.70 -31.30
C THR A 10 -17.41 12.96 -29.90
N PRO A 11 -18.14 13.66 -29.00
CA PRO A 11 -17.63 13.99 -27.67
C PRO A 11 -17.08 12.78 -26.87
N CYS A 12 -17.68 11.60 -27.04
CA CYS A 12 -17.19 10.37 -26.40
C CYS A 12 -15.82 9.92 -26.94
N ALA A 13 -15.60 10.01 -28.26
CA ALA A 13 -14.34 9.64 -28.88
C ALA A 13 -13.22 10.61 -28.47
N LYS A 14 -13.52 11.90 -28.30
CA LYS A 14 -12.55 12.87 -27.75
C LYS A 14 -12.14 12.52 -26.32
N LEU A 15 -13.11 12.16 -25.48
CA LEU A 15 -12.83 11.73 -24.10
C LEU A 15 -12.00 10.44 -24.07
N PHE A 16 -12.34 9.46 -24.90
CA PHE A 16 -11.56 8.23 -25.04
C PHE A 16 -10.10 8.50 -25.41
N VAL A 17 -9.86 9.31 -26.44
CA VAL A 17 -8.51 9.67 -26.87
C VAL A 17 -7.78 10.43 -25.76
N GLY A 18 -8.41 11.45 -25.18
CA GLY A 18 -7.79 12.25 -24.11
C GLY A 18 -7.41 11.39 -22.89
N MET A 19 -8.30 10.51 -22.46
CA MET A 19 -8.06 9.64 -21.30
C MET A 19 -6.99 8.58 -21.60
N THR A 20 -7.02 7.96 -22.79
CA THR A 20 -5.96 7.04 -23.23
C THR A 20 -4.59 7.73 -23.22
N THR A 21 -4.52 8.96 -23.74
CA THR A 21 -3.26 9.72 -23.75
C THR A 21 -2.77 10.01 -22.33
N ILE A 22 -3.66 10.40 -21.41
CA ILE A 22 -3.30 10.64 -20.00
C ILE A 22 -2.79 9.36 -19.34
N LEU A 23 -3.46 8.22 -19.55
CA LEU A 23 -3.00 6.93 -19.01
C LEU A 23 -1.63 6.53 -19.59
N MET A 24 -1.42 6.73 -20.89
CA MET A 24 -0.13 6.48 -21.52
C MET A 24 0.98 7.39 -20.99
N LEU A 25 0.68 8.67 -20.72
CA LEU A 25 1.60 9.56 -20.01
C LEU A 25 1.91 9.02 -18.62
N GLY A 26 0.90 8.48 -17.91
CA GLY A 26 1.10 7.75 -16.65
C GLY A 26 2.10 6.61 -16.79
N VAL A 27 1.94 5.72 -17.77
CA VAL A 27 2.90 4.61 -18.00
C VAL A 27 4.34 5.13 -18.18
N VAL A 28 4.52 6.20 -18.96
CA VAL A 28 5.84 6.81 -19.17
C VAL A 28 6.39 7.43 -17.89
N LEU A 29 5.55 8.12 -17.11
CA LEU A 29 5.95 8.70 -15.83
C LEU A 29 6.36 7.63 -14.82
N TRP A 30 5.67 6.49 -14.77
CA TRP A 30 6.06 5.37 -13.90
C TRP A 30 7.36 4.71 -14.37
N SER A 31 7.56 4.53 -15.68
CA SER A 31 8.87 4.11 -16.22
C SER A 31 9.99 5.09 -15.84
N MET A 32 9.71 6.40 -15.85
CA MET A 32 10.66 7.41 -15.41
C MET A 32 10.92 7.31 -13.90
N LEU A 33 9.89 7.05 -13.09
CA LEU A 33 10.03 6.84 -11.65
C LEU A 33 10.92 5.63 -11.33
N ILE A 34 10.73 4.50 -12.01
CA ILE A 34 11.62 3.33 -11.89
C ILE A 34 13.06 3.72 -12.21
N PHE A 35 13.27 4.49 -13.28
CA PHE A 35 14.61 4.95 -13.64
C PHE A 35 15.24 5.87 -12.58
N TYR A 36 14.46 6.73 -11.93
CA TYR A 36 14.94 7.55 -10.81
C TYR A 36 15.35 6.72 -9.60
N VAL A 37 14.53 5.72 -9.25
CA VAL A 37 14.83 4.76 -8.18
C VAL A 37 16.10 3.97 -8.50
N ASP A 38 16.19 3.38 -9.71
CA ASP A 38 17.35 2.60 -10.16
C ASP A 38 18.66 3.43 -10.24
N LYS A 39 18.55 4.76 -10.34
CA LYS A 39 19.70 5.67 -10.38
C LYS A 39 20.15 6.15 -9.00
N GLY A 40 19.46 5.76 -7.93
CA GLY A 40 19.75 6.24 -6.57
C GLY A 40 19.58 7.76 -6.45
N LEU A 41 18.72 8.36 -7.29
CA LEU A 41 18.40 9.79 -7.22
C LEU A 41 17.37 10.10 -6.13
N ILE A 42 16.78 9.06 -5.55
CA ILE A 42 16.01 9.11 -4.31
C ILE A 42 17.00 8.75 -3.21
N ASP A 43 17.34 9.72 -2.37
CA ASP A 43 18.38 9.63 -1.35
C ASP A 43 17.99 8.60 -0.29
N GLU A 44 18.76 7.53 -0.15
CA GLU A 44 18.52 6.42 0.79
C GLU A 44 18.43 6.92 2.25
N GLY A 45 19.07 8.06 2.55
CA GLY A 45 19.08 8.66 3.88
C GLY A 45 17.90 9.59 4.21
N THR A 46 16.96 9.82 3.29
CA THR A 46 15.77 10.67 3.56
C THR A 46 14.51 9.82 3.53
N VAL A 47 14.22 9.16 4.66
CA VAL A 47 12.94 8.48 4.87
C VAL A 47 11.81 9.49 4.65
N PRO A 48 10.79 9.19 3.84
CA PRO A 48 9.67 10.10 3.65
C PRO A 48 8.98 10.40 4.99
N ASP A 49 8.65 11.66 5.27
CA ASP A 49 8.07 12.10 6.56
C ASP A 49 6.90 11.24 7.05
N TYR A 50 6.08 10.70 6.13
CA TYR A 50 4.93 9.87 6.46
C TYR A 50 5.27 8.46 6.95
N MET A 51 6.50 7.97 6.73
CA MET A 51 6.99 6.68 7.24
C MET A 51 7.63 6.80 8.62
N VAL A 52 8.02 8.02 9.02
CA VAL A 52 8.62 8.30 10.33
C VAL A 52 7.58 8.16 11.44
N GLU A 53 6.33 8.57 11.18
CA GLU A 53 5.23 8.46 12.16
C GLU A 53 4.81 7.00 12.39
N GLU A 54 4.67 6.19 11.32
CA GLU A 54 4.23 4.80 11.44
C GLU A 54 5.29 3.89 12.08
N GLN A 55 6.57 4.18 11.86
CA GLN A 55 7.67 3.48 12.53
C GLN A 55 7.76 3.82 14.03
N SER A 56 7.44 5.07 14.42
CA SER A 56 7.36 5.48 15.83
C SER A 56 6.25 4.73 16.57
N ASP A 57 5.08 4.58 15.95
CA ASP A 57 3.93 3.90 16.58
C ASP A 57 4.18 2.38 16.71
N ALA A 58 4.81 1.76 15.71
CA ALA A 58 5.17 0.33 15.76
C ALA A 58 6.25 0.01 16.79
N ILE A 59 7.23 0.92 16.99
CA ILE A 59 8.25 0.80 18.03
C ILE A 59 7.61 0.96 19.41
N ASP A 60 6.68 1.91 19.59
CA ASP A 60 5.99 2.12 20.88
C ASP A 60 5.17 0.90 21.29
N ASP A 61 4.45 0.26 20.36
CA ASP A 61 3.70 -0.98 20.63
C ASP A 61 4.63 -2.17 20.92
N TYR A 62 5.75 -2.32 20.19
CA TYR A 62 6.71 -3.39 20.47
C TYR A 62 7.39 -3.23 21.84
N VAL A 63 7.81 -2.02 22.19
CA VAL A 63 8.41 -1.72 23.50
C VAL A 63 7.41 -1.98 24.62
N LYS A 64 6.13 -1.64 24.38
CA LYS A 64 5.06 -1.86 25.34
C LYS A 64 4.74 -3.34 25.55
N ASP A 65 4.72 -4.15 24.50
CA ASP A 65 4.53 -5.60 24.62
C ASP A 65 5.73 -6.27 25.30
N ALA A 66 6.96 -5.88 24.95
CA ALA A 66 8.17 -6.36 25.62
C ALA A 66 8.22 -5.98 27.10
N TYR A 67 7.74 -4.79 27.46
CA TYR A 67 7.61 -4.34 28.85
C TYR A 67 6.57 -5.17 29.62
N VAL A 68 5.42 -5.47 29.01
CA VAL A 68 4.38 -6.31 29.63
C VAL A 68 4.90 -7.72 29.89
N ASP A 69 5.58 -8.34 28.91
CA ASP A 69 6.17 -9.67 29.08
C ASP A 69 7.25 -9.69 30.18
N ALA A 70 8.10 -8.66 30.25
CA ALA A 70 9.11 -8.55 31.30
C ALA A 70 8.49 -8.42 32.70
N VAL A 71 7.41 -7.64 32.84
CA VAL A 71 6.67 -7.47 34.10
C VAL A 71 5.99 -8.76 34.52
N ASP A 72 5.41 -9.52 33.58
CA ASP A 72 4.78 -10.81 33.86
C ASP A 72 5.80 -11.86 34.30
N ILE A 73 6.98 -11.91 33.67
CA ILE A 73 8.08 -12.80 34.08
C ILE A 73 8.56 -12.47 35.51
N VAL A 74 8.68 -11.19 35.85
CA VAL A 74 9.07 -10.76 37.20
C VAL A 74 7.99 -11.12 38.21
N ASN A 75 6.71 -10.90 37.89
CA ASN A 75 5.60 -11.26 38.77
C ASN A 75 5.50 -12.78 38.99
N ASP A 76 5.68 -13.58 37.95
CA ASP A 76 5.72 -15.04 38.06
C ASP A 76 6.91 -15.50 38.91
N SER A 77 8.09 -14.89 38.71
CA SER A 77 9.30 -15.19 39.51
C SER A 77 9.14 -14.79 40.98
N LEU A 78 8.45 -13.68 41.26
CA LEU A 78 8.12 -13.24 42.62
C LEU A 78 7.11 -14.18 43.28
N SER A 79 6.24 -14.83 42.49
CA SER A 79 5.27 -15.81 42.99
C SER A 79 5.88 -17.18 43.34
N GLU A 80 7.02 -17.52 42.74
CA GLU A 80 7.77 -18.76 43.00
C GLU A 80 8.82 -18.63 44.13
N LEU A 81 9.04 -17.42 44.67
CA LEU A 81 9.86 -17.25 45.86
C LEU A 81 9.19 -17.96 47.05
N ALA A 82 9.79 -19.08 47.46
CA ALA A 82 9.37 -19.79 48.66
C ALA A 82 9.39 -18.83 49.85
N PRO A 83 8.34 -18.83 50.70
CA PRO A 83 8.35 -18.01 51.91
C PRO A 83 9.58 -18.39 52.74
N ASP A 84 10.38 -17.39 53.13
CA ASP A 84 11.51 -17.63 54.01
C ASP A 84 10.97 -17.99 55.41
N TRP A 85 10.86 -19.29 55.67
CA TRP A 85 10.34 -19.83 56.93
C TRP A 85 11.33 -19.70 58.09
N ASP A 86 12.57 -19.21 57.85
CA ASP A 86 13.65 -19.20 58.83
C ASP A 86 13.86 -17.85 59.53
N THR A 87 13.06 -16.83 59.22
CA THR A 87 13.14 -15.52 59.88
C THR A 87 12.05 -15.33 60.94
N ASN A 88 12.39 -15.65 62.19
CA ASN A 88 11.65 -15.16 63.36
C ASN A 88 11.95 -13.67 63.58
N PHE A 89 11.44 -12.78 62.72
CA PHE A 89 11.35 -11.36 63.04
C PHE A 89 10.05 -10.78 62.49
N ALA A 90 9.25 -10.27 63.43
CA ALA A 90 8.13 -9.40 63.16
C ALA A 90 8.65 -8.06 62.60
N GLU A 91 7.94 -7.54 61.59
CA GLU A 91 8.09 -6.21 60.96
C GLU A 91 9.39 -6.07 60.15
N GLU A 92 9.39 -5.82 58.84
CA GLU A 92 8.80 -4.67 58.14
C GLU A 92 8.68 -5.05 56.65
N SER A 93 7.45 -5.07 56.10
CA SER A 93 7.26 -5.25 54.66
C SER A 93 7.61 -3.95 53.95
N THR A 94 8.83 -3.83 53.45
CA THR A 94 9.13 -2.81 52.43
C THR A 94 8.47 -3.25 51.14
N GLU A 95 7.25 -2.80 50.90
CA GLU A 95 6.68 -2.71 49.56
C GLU A 95 7.64 -1.85 48.73
N VAL A 96 8.43 -2.47 47.86
CA VAL A 96 9.17 -1.74 46.82
C VAL A 96 8.12 -1.24 45.83
N THR A 97 7.65 0.00 46.04
CA THR A 97 6.56 0.60 45.25
C THR A 97 7.08 1.45 44.09
N ASP A 98 8.38 1.42 43.80
CA ASP A 98 8.99 2.27 42.78
C ASP A 98 9.53 1.45 41.60
N PRO A 99 8.80 1.39 40.46
CA PRO A 99 9.17 0.60 39.30
C PRO A 99 10.41 1.14 38.55
N GLU A 100 10.82 2.39 38.77
CA GLU A 100 12.06 2.93 38.18
C GLU A 100 13.30 2.28 38.81
N LEU A 101 13.24 1.92 40.10
CA LEU A 101 14.37 1.40 40.88
C LEU A 101 14.68 -0.09 40.60
N LEU A 102 13.67 -0.86 40.17
CA LEU A 102 13.86 -2.25 39.72
C LEU A 102 14.57 -2.34 38.36
N THR A 103 14.41 -1.31 37.53
CA THR A 103 15.06 -1.22 36.22
C THR A 103 16.56 -0.91 36.37
N GLU A 104 16.93 -0.02 37.31
CA GLU A 104 18.35 0.23 37.62
C GLU A 104 19.07 -0.99 38.24
N ILE A 105 18.40 -1.74 39.12
CA ILE A 105 19.03 -2.90 39.77
C ILE A 105 19.31 -4.03 38.78
N PHE A 106 18.42 -4.27 37.81
CA PHE A 106 18.65 -5.27 36.75
C PHE A 106 19.70 -4.83 35.72
N ILE A 107 19.85 -3.52 35.48
CA ILE A 107 20.88 -2.99 34.58
C ILE A 107 22.28 -3.07 35.23
N GLU A 108 22.40 -2.92 36.55
CA GLU A 108 23.70 -2.84 37.21
C GLU A 108 24.24 -4.19 37.71
N SER A 109 23.39 -5.22 37.91
CA SER A 109 23.83 -6.53 38.43
C SER A 109 24.39 -7.53 37.41
N ASP A 110 24.25 -7.26 36.10
CA ASP A 110 24.78 -8.13 35.02
C ASP A 110 26.03 -7.57 34.31
N ILE A 111 26.58 -6.43 34.77
CA ILE A 111 27.80 -5.83 34.20
C ILE A 111 29.05 -6.32 34.96
N GLU A 112 29.27 -7.63 35.07
CA GLU A 112 30.61 -8.13 35.44
C GLU A 112 30.92 -9.55 34.90
N GLY A 113 30.35 -9.92 33.76
CA GLY A 113 30.64 -11.22 33.14
C GLY A 113 30.34 -11.29 31.65
N ASP A 114 31.39 -11.13 30.84
CA ASP A 114 31.51 -11.67 29.48
C ASP A 114 30.42 -11.24 28.45
N GLY A 115 30.70 -10.12 27.77
CA GLY A 115 30.35 -9.91 26.36
C GLY A 115 28.89 -10.14 25.94
N VAL A 116 27.95 -9.43 26.55
CA VAL A 116 26.64 -9.19 25.91
C VAL A 116 26.80 -7.98 25.00
N PRO A 117 26.59 -8.09 23.67
CA PRO A 117 26.55 -6.93 22.81
C PRO A 117 25.46 -5.98 23.33
N LEU A 118 25.77 -4.69 23.42
CA LEU A 118 24.74 -3.68 23.71
C LEU A 118 23.55 -3.93 22.79
N ILE A 119 22.34 -3.86 23.35
CA ILE A 119 21.09 -3.95 22.58
C ILE A 119 21.08 -2.90 21.44
N ASP A 120 21.85 -1.81 21.56
CA ASP A 120 22.05 -0.83 20.50
C ASP A 120 22.80 -1.38 19.26
N GLU A 121 23.60 -2.44 19.37
CA GLU A 121 24.43 -2.97 18.27
C GLU A 121 23.79 -4.15 17.52
N ILE A 122 22.79 -4.81 18.11
CA ILE A 122 22.00 -5.87 17.44
C ILE A 122 20.80 -5.26 16.67
N VAL A 123 20.35 -4.06 17.05
CA VAL A 123 19.24 -3.37 16.38
C VAL A 123 19.69 -2.67 15.08
N ASP A 124 20.97 -2.33 14.95
CA ASP A 124 21.47 -1.56 13.79
C ASP A 124 21.84 -2.40 12.55
N GLU A 125 21.96 -3.74 12.64
CA GLU A 125 22.51 -4.55 11.53
C GLU A 125 21.49 -5.43 10.77
N GLU A 126 20.26 -5.62 11.27
CA GLU A 126 19.29 -6.57 10.67
C GLU A 126 17.94 -5.98 10.23
N ALA A 127 17.69 -4.69 10.44
CA ALA A 127 16.46 -4.04 9.99
C ALA A 127 16.70 -2.61 9.46
N GLU A 128 17.77 -2.39 8.69
CA GLU A 128 17.75 -1.31 7.70
C GLU A 128 16.66 -1.69 6.69
N TYR A 129 15.43 -1.32 7.03
CA TYR A 129 14.22 -1.53 6.27
C TYR A 129 14.45 -0.81 4.94
N ASP A 130 14.97 -1.52 3.94
CA ASP A 130 15.30 -0.97 2.63
C ASP A 130 13.99 -0.65 1.89
N TRP A 131 13.36 0.42 2.36
CA TRP A 131 12.15 1.01 1.83
C TRP A 131 12.35 1.38 0.36
N VAL A 132 13.59 1.58 -0.09
CA VAL A 132 13.93 1.79 -1.50
C VAL A 132 13.76 0.49 -2.29
N MET A 133 14.18 -0.67 -1.76
CA MET A 133 13.88 -1.98 -2.37
C MET A 133 12.37 -2.27 -2.41
N HIS A 134 11.63 -1.97 -1.33
CA HIS A 134 10.17 -2.12 -1.32
C HIS A 134 9.49 -1.16 -2.32
N LEU A 135 9.90 0.11 -2.34
CA LEU A 135 9.41 1.10 -3.30
C LEU A 135 9.68 0.65 -4.74
N ARG A 136 10.88 0.14 -5.01
CA ARG A 136 11.26 -0.37 -6.33
C ARG A 136 10.38 -1.53 -6.75
N HIS A 137 10.12 -2.47 -5.84
CA HIS A 137 9.22 -3.60 -6.09
C HIS A 137 7.81 -3.10 -6.44
N ASN A 138 7.26 -2.22 -5.61
CA ASN A 138 5.92 -1.69 -5.73
C ASN A 138 5.73 -0.83 -6.98
N VAL A 139 6.67 0.06 -7.30
CA VAL A 139 6.65 0.85 -8.54
C VAL A 139 6.77 -0.07 -9.76
N GLY A 140 7.60 -1.11 -9.70
CA GLY A 140 7.72 -2.11 -10.75
C GLY A 140 6.40 -2.84 -10.99
N LEU A 141 5.74 -3.29 -9.93
CA LEU A 141 4.43 -3.92 -9.96
C LEU A 141 3.38 -2.95 -10.53
N ALA A 142 3.31 -1.73 -10.01
CA ALA A 142 2.43 -0.67 -10.47
C ALA A 142 2.61 -0.40 -11.98
N HIS A 143 3.85 -0.34 -12.47
CA HIS A 143 4.12 -0.14 -13.89
C HIS A 143 3.59 -1.28 -14.77
N THR A 144 3.77 -2.54 -14.37
CA THR A 144 3.21 -3.68 -15.11
C THR A 144 1.68 -3.65 -15.14
N HIS A 145 1.06 -3.29 -14.00
CA HIS A 145 -0.38 -3.17 -13.86
C HIS A 145 -0.94 -2.02 -14.70
N ILE A 146 -0.37 -0.81 -14.64
CA ILE A 146 -0.87 0.32 -15.46
C ILE A 146 -0.74 0.04 -16.94
N ASN A 147 0.32 -0.65 -17.39
CA ASN A 147 0.50 -1.00 -18.79
C ASN A 147 -0.59 -2.00 -19.25
N GLY A 148 -0.77 -3.09 -18.51
CA GLY A 148 -1.81 -4.09 -18.80
C GLY A 148 -3.22 -3.51 -18.75
N GLN A 149 -3.52 -2.73 -17.71
CA GLN A 149 -4.84 -2.12 -17.52
C GLN A 149 -5.12 -1.02 -18.54
N THR A 150 -4.12 -0.23 -18.95
CA THR A 150 -4.26 0.78 -20.03
C THR A 150 -4.55 0.13 -21.38
N LEU A 151 -3.91 -1.01 -21.68
CA LEU A 151 -4.22 -1.77 -22.90
C LEU A 151 -5.64 -2.34 -22.85
N LEU A 152 -6.06 -2.88 -21.71
CA LEU A 152 -7.41 -3.41 -21.53
C LEU A 152 -8.46 -2.30 -21.63
N TYR A 153 -8.19 -1.14 -21.02
CA TYR A 153 -8.98 0.09 -21.18
C TYR A 153 -9.11 0.48 -22.64
N PHE A 154 -8.00 0.52 -23.37
CA PHE A 154 -7.98 0.89 -24.77
C PHE A 154 -8.91 -0.01 -25.59
N VAL A 155 -8.78 -1.33 -25.45
CA VAL A 155 -9.56 -2.32 -26.21
C VAL A 155 -11.05 -2.26 -25.84
N LEU A 156 -11.38 -2.34 -24.54
CA LEU A 156 -12.78 -2.37 -24.10
C LEU A 156 -13.50 -1.06 -24.37
N VAL A 157 -12.86 0.08 -24.13
CA VAL A 157 -13.49 1.38 -24.39
C VAL A 157 -13.59 1.65 -25.88
N LEU A 158 -12.62 1.22 -26.69
CA LEU A 158 -12.73 1.30 -28.15
C LEU A 158 -13.98 0.53 -28.63
N PHE A 159 -14.16 -0.72 -28.19
CA PHE A 159 -15.35 -1.48 -28.53
C PHE A 159 -16.63 -0.83 -27.98
N LEU A 160 -16.62 -0.35 -26.74
CA LEU A 160 -17.74 0.37 -26.15
C LEU A 160 -18.11 1.62 -26.97
N VAL A 161 -17.15 2.37 -27.49
CA VAL A 161 -17.40 3.54 -28.35
C VAL A 161 -18.14 3.13 -29.63
N LEU A 162 -17.82 1.96 -30.19
CA LEU A 162 -18.45 1.41 -31.41
C LEU A 162 -19.86 0.83 -31.19
N THR A 163 -20.23 0.46 -29.96
CA THR A 163 -21.58 -0.08 -29.66
C THR A 163 -22.71 0.95 -29.86
N GLY A 164 -23.99 0.54 -29.87
CA GLY A 164 -25.15 1.44 -29.84
C GLY A 164 -25.57 1.91 -28.44
N VAL A 165 -24.74 1.68 -27.40
CA VAL A 165 -25.05 2.04 -26.00
C VAL A 165 -25.32 3.54 -25.84
N LYS A 166 -26.20 3.91 -24.90
CA LYS A 166 -26.56 5.32 -24.62
C LYS A 166 -25.30 6.18 -24.40
N PRO A 167 -25.19 7.36 -25.02
CA PRO A 167 -23.98 8.18 -24.99
C PRO A 167 -23.60 8.66 -23.58
N LYS A 168 -24.61 8.89 -22.71
CA LYS A 168 -24.38 9.23 -21.29
C LYS A 168 -23.67 8.10 -20.54
N LEU A 169 -24.08 6.85 -20.77
CA LEU A 169 -23.50 5.69 -20.10
C LEU A 169 -22.08 5.43 -20.58
N LYS A 170 -21.83 5.51 -21.91
CA LYS A 170 -20.47 5.42 -22.46
C LYS A 170 -19.53 6.42 -21.81
N ARG A 171 -19.95 7.68 -21.71
CA ARG A 171 -19.14 8.74 -21.07
C ARG A 171 -18.80 8.40 -19.62
N ILE A 172 -19.78 7.96 -18.82
CA ILE A 172 -19.56 7.61 -17.42
C ILE A 172 -18.57 6.45 -17.32
N LEU A 173 -18.79 5.37 -18.07
CA LEU A 173 -17.93 4.19 -18.03
C LEU A 173 -16.51 4.49 -18.49
N THR A 174 -16.32 5.29 -19.54
CA THR A 174 -15.01 5.75 -19.99
C THR A 174 -14.27 6.52 -18.89
N VAL A 175 -14.93 7.46 -18.22
CA VAL A 175 -14.28 8.28 -17.18
C VAL A 175 -14.01 7.47 -15.92
N VAL A 176 -15.02 6.75 -15.41
CA VAL A 176 -14.90 5.95 -14.19
C VAL A 176 -13.80 4.90 -14.37
N PHE A 177 -13.80 4.17 -15.49
CA PHE A 177 -12.80 3.13 -15.72
C PHE A 177 -11.38 3.69 -15.80
N GLY A 178 -11.18 4.81 -16.50
CA GLY A 178 -9.87 5.46 -16.57
C GLY A 178 -9.37 5.96 -15.21
N VAL A 179 -10.25 6.59 -14.42
CA VAL A 179 -9.92 7.06 -13.07
C VAL A 179 -9.60 5.88 -12.15
N THR A 180 -10.39 4.81 -12.18
CA THR A 180 -10.15 3.63 -11.34
C THR A 180 -8.78 2.99 -11.63
N ILE A 181 -8.37 2.87 -12.90
CA ILE A 181 -7.02 2.38 -13.26
C ILE A 181 -5.93 3.26 -12.68
N PHE A 182 -6.08 4.58 -12.82
CA PHE A 182 -5.11 5.54 -12.33
C PHE A 182 -4.99 5.46 -10.80
N THR A 183 -6.12 5.47 -10.09
CA THR A 183 -6.20 5.31 -8.65
C THR A 183 -5.59 3.99 -8.17
N HIS A 184 -5.86 2.90 -8.88
CA HIS A 184 -5.30 1.58 -8.57
C HIS A 184 -3.77 1.54 -8.72
N THR A 185 -3.24 2.20 -9.74
CA THR A 185 -1.79 2.28 -9.96
C THR A 185 -1.11 3.08 -8.86
N ILE A 186 -1.75 4.17 -8.39
CA ILE A 186 -1.25 4.95 -7.24
C ILE A 186 -1.24 4.09 -5.98
N GLY A 187 -2.32 3.35 -5.72
CA GLY A 187 -2.40 2.42 -4.58
C GLY A 187 -1.26 1.39 -4.60
N LEU A 188 -1.01 0.74 -5.74
CA LEU A 188 0.10 -0.23 -5.89
C LEU A 188 1.48 0.39 -5.67
N THR A 189 1.64 1.68 -5.94
CA THR A 189 2.93 2.34 -5.77
C THR A 189 3.23 2.56 -4.28
N GLY A 190 2.20 2.79 -3.47
CA GLY A 190 2.31 3.06 -2.03
C GLY A 190 1.87 1.89 -1.14
N GLU A 191 1.68 0.69 -1.67
CA GLU A 191 1.28 -0.49 -0.90
C GLU A 191 2.28 -0.76 0.23
N GLY A 192 1.80 -0.85 1.48
CA GLY A 192 2.67 -1.05 2.65
C GLY A 192 3.50 0.17 3.08
N PHE A 193 3.24 1.36 2.53
CA PHE A 193 3.81 2.63 3.00
C PHE A 193 2.88 3.44 3.90
N HIS A 194 1.57 3.26 3.74
CA HIS A 194 0.54 3.91 4.54
C HIS A 194 -0.81 3.23 4.27
N TRP A 195 -1.64 3.07 5.31
CA TRP A 195 -2.97 2.44 5.21
C TRP A 195 -3.88 3.03 4.12
N ILE A 196 -3.68 4.30 3.75
CA ILE A 196 -4.53 4.97 2.76
C ILE A 196 -4.29 4.41 1.35
N PHE A 197 -3.08 3.95 1.06
CA PHE A 197 -2.73 3.34 -0.22
C PHE A 197 -3.33 1.94 -0.33
N ASP A 198 -3.36 1.19 0.77
CA ASP A 198 -3.96 -0.13 0.84
C ASP A 198 -5.48 -0.06 0.65
N ASP A 199 -6.15 0.89 1.30
CA ASP A 199 -7.58 1.16 1.11
C ASP A 199 -7.87 1.59 -0.34
N LEU A 200 -7.04 2.47 -0.89
CA LEU A 200 -7.14 2.93 -2.27
C LEU A 200 -7.01 1.77 -3.25
N LEU A 201 -6.05 0.88 -2.99
CA LEU A 201 -5.77 -0.32 -3.78
C LEU A 201 -6.94 -1.30 -3.72
N ALA A 202 -7.47 -1.57 -2.53
CA ALA A 202 -8.59 -2.47 -2.32
C ALA A 202 -9.88 -1.98 -3.02
N VAL A 203 -10.27 -0.72 -2.79
CA VAL A 203 -11.49 -0.15 -3.36
C VAL A 203 -11.40 -0.06 -4.88
N SER A 204 -10.25 0.39 -5.40
CA SER A 204 -10.05 0.49 -6.84
C SER A 204 -9.96 -0.89 -7.51
N GLY A 205 -9.34 -1.88 -6.86
CA GLY A 205 -9.26 -3.26 -7.33
C GLY A 205 -10.64 -3.90 -7.48
N VAL A 206 -11.51 -3.77 -6.47
CA VAL A 206 -12.90 -4.22 -6.54
C VAL A 206 -13.65 -3.47 -7.64
N GLY A 207 -13.42 -2.16 -7.77
CA GLY A 207 -13.98 -1.35 -8.85
C GLY A 207 -13.63 -1.89 -10.24
N LEU A 208 -12.37 -2.22 -10.49
CA LEU A 208 -11.92 -2.82 -11.75
C LEU A 208 -12.56 -4.20 -11.99
N LEU A 209 -12.63 -5.03 -10.93
CA LEU A 209 -13.22 -6.37 -10.98
C LEU A 209 -14.70 -6.30 -11.38
N VAL A 210 -15.44 -5.27 -10.99
CA VAL A 210 -16.84 -5.07 -11.41
C VAL A 210 -16.94 -4.41 -12.79
N LEU A 211 -16.12 -3.40 -13.08
CA LEU A 211 -16.20 -2.61 -14.31
C LEU A 211 -15.84 -3.42 -15.56
N ILE A 212 -14.77 -4.21 -15.50
CA ILE A 212 -14.28 -5.01 -16.64
C ILE A 212 -15.36 -5.99 -17.16
N PRO A 213 -15.94 -6.88 -16.33
CA PRO A 213 -17.00 -7.78 -16.79
C PRO A 213 -18.27 -7.02 -17.16
N TYR A 214 -18.60 -5.92 -16.48
CA TYR A 214 -19.77 -5.12 -16.83
C TYR A 214 -19.66 -4.51 -18.23
N ILE A 215 -18.53 -3.88 -18.57
CA ILE A 215 -18.29 -3.33 -19.91
C ILE A 215 -18.24 -4.46 -20.94
N SER A 216 -17.57 -5.57 -20.63
CA SER A 216 -17.52 -6.75 -21.50
C SER A 216 -18.92 -7.29 -21.79
N PHE A 217 -19.78 -7.38 -20.77
CA PHE A 217 -21.16 -7.82 -20.92
C PHE A 217 -21.96 -6.86 -21.81
N LEU A 218 -21.80 -5.55 -21.67
CA LEU A 218 -22.45 -4.57 -22.54
C LEU A 218 -22.03 -4.72 -24.01
N VAL A 219 -20.73 -4.93 -24.25
CA VAL A 219 -20.20 -5.17 -25.61
C VAL A 219 -20.76 -6.47 -26.18
N LEU A 220 -20.78 -7.56 -25.40
CA LEU A 220 -21.36 -8.83 -25.82
C LEU A 220 -22.86 -8.73 -26.08
N ALA A 221 -23.63 -8.08 -25.19
CA ALA A 221 -25.06 -7.89 -25.36
C ALA A 221 -25.39 -7.12 -26.64
N GLU A 222 -24.55 -6.16 -27.02
CA GLU A 222 -24.71 -5.45 -28.29
C GLU A 222 -24.33 -6.31 -29.50
N LEU A 223 -23.28 -7.13 -29.39
CA LEU A 223 -22.86 -8.06 -30.44
C LEU A 223 -23.96 -9.09 -30.78
N PHE A 224 -24.71 -9.53 -29.77
CA PHE A 224 -25.79 -10.50 -29.93
C PHE A 224 -27.13 -9.87 -30.35
N LYS A 225 -27.26 -8.54 -30.43
CA LYS A 225 -28.46 -7.93 -31.00
C LYS A 225 -28.52 -8.23 -32.48
N LYS A 226 -29.67 -8.71 -32.95
CA LYS A 226 -29.91 -8.88 -34.38
C LYS A 226 -29.83 -7.51 -35.06
N PRO A 227 -29.19 -7.40 -36.24
CA PRO A 227 -29.25 -6.18 -37.02
C PRO A 227 -30.72 -5.91 -37.34
N ASP A 228 -31.17 -4.69 -37.06
CA ASP A 228 -32.53 -4.26 -37.35
C ASP A 228 -32.79 -4.50 -38.85
N ALA A 229 -33.80 -5.32 -39.15
CA ALA A 229 -34.16 -5.74 -40.51
C ALA A 229 -34.75 -4.60 -41.37
N ASP A 230 -34.53 -3.34 -41.00
CA ASP A 230 -35.18 -2.16 -41.55
C ASP A 230 -34.26 -1.32 -42.47
N LEU A 231 -33.09 -1.84 -42.83
CA LEU A 231 -32.22 -1.25 -43.86
C LEU A 231 -32.60 -1.66 -45.31
N SER A 232 -33.82 -2.19 -45.52
CA SER A 232 -34.32 -2.60 -46.84
C SER A 232 -35.47 -1.72 -47.38
N LYS A 233 -35.55 -0.44 -47.00
CA LYS A 233 -36.48 0.52 -47.60
C LYS A 233 -35.79 1.81 -48.02
#